data_AF-A0A259NBB9-F1
#
_entry.id   AF-A0A259NBB9-F1
#
_cell.length_a   1.000
_cell.length_b   1.000
_cell.length_c   1.000
_cell.angle_alpha   90.00
_cell.angle_beta   90.00
_cell.angle_gamma   90.00
#
_symmetry.space_group_name_H-M   'P 1'
#
loop_
_entity.id
_entity.type
_entity.pdbx_description
1 polymer ?
#
loop_
_entity_poly.entity_id
_entity_poly.type
_entity_poly.pdbx_seq_one_letter_code
_entity_poly.pdbx_strand_id
1 'polypeptide(L)'
;MTTDHNAPAAPDARSELIYQLDDTPDFLPAVFAALQHVLASFVVIITLILGAVLQLMPKPVLGGATLIMFGTVAVAGIKILTEAGLHRRNMLIVSISLGLGLGVAAVPEALAQMPEMLRNILGSPIAIGAFSAIALNIFLPEEPLAEDDYEPEAHLHTVLQNRQDETNDDSLSTLSRDLDPAPRSI
;
A
#
# COMPACT_ATOMS: atom_id res chain seq x y z
N MET A 1 -30.63 -74.02 21.16
CA MET A 1 -29.27 -74.53 20.91
C MET A 1 -28.99 -74.15 19.46
N THR A 2 -28.21 -73.15 19.07
CA THR A 2 -27.00 -72.45 19.60
C THR A 2 -26.79 -71.28 18.62
N THR A 3 -26.89 -70.02 19.08
CA THR A 3 -25.79 -69.05 19.32
C THR A 3 -25.04 -68.54 18.07
N ASP A 4 -25.06 -67.20 17.94
CA ASP A 4 -24.04 -66.30 17.39
C ASP A 4 -23.66 -66.41 15.91
N HIS A 5 -23.78 -65.29 15.18
CA HIS A 5 -22.62 -64.40 15.01
C HIS A 5 -23.04 -63.10 14.31
N ASN A 6 -23.04 -62.01 15.07
CA ASN A 6 -22.89 -60.66 14.53
C ASN A 6 -21.52 -60.56 13.85
N ALA A 7 -21.50 -60.33 12.54
CA ALA A 7 -20.35 -59.75 11.86
C ALA A 7 -20.88 -58.59 10.98
N PRO A 8 -20.34 -57.37 11.11
CA PRO A 8 -20.69 -56.27 10.23
C PRO A 8 -20.28 -56.65 8.80
N ALA A 9 -21.23 -56.71 7.88
CA ALA A 9 -20.94 -56.91 6.47
C ALA A 9 -19.96 -55.81 6.03
N ALA A 10 -18.84 -56.25 5.47
CA ALA A 10 -17.74 -55.41 5.02
C ALA A 10 -18.26 -54.28 4.10
N PRO A 11 -17.64 -53.09 4.12
CA PRO A 11 -18.04 -52.01 3.24
C PRO A 11 -17.88 -52.47 1.79
N ASP A 12 -18.98 -52.49 1.04
CA ASP A 12 -19.01 -52.89 -0.36
C ASP A 12 -18.09 -51.96 -1.18
N ALA A 13 -16.90 -52.47 -1.51
CA ALA A 13 -15.84 -51.79 -2.25
C ALA A 13 -16.20 -51.37 -3.69
N ARG A 14 -17.47 -51.55 -4.11
CA ARG A 14 -17.98 -51.19 -5.44
C ARG A 14 -18.74 -49.86 -5.48
N SER A 15 -19.16 -49.35 -4.32
CA SER A 15 -19.93 -48.10 -4.19
C SER A 15 -19.10 -46.92 -3.69
N GLU A 16 -17.82 -47.12 -3.40
CA GLU A 16 -16.92 -46.08 -2.86
C GLU A 16 -15.92 -45.54 -3.91
N LEU A 17 -16.08 -45.86 -5.20
CA LEU A 17 -15.40 -45.11 -6.25
C LEU A 17 -16.17 -43.80 -6.49
N ILE A 18 -15.58 -42.68 -6.07
CA ILE A 18 -16.10 -41.31 -6.19
C ILE A 18 -16.41 -40.89 -7.65
N TYR A 19 -15.91 -41.64 -8.63
CA TYR A 19 -16.12 -41.42 -10.06
C TYR A 19 -16.52 -42.75 -10.71
N GLN A 20 -17.65 -42.80 -11.41
CA GLN A 20 -18.06 -43.99 -12.14
C GLN A 20 -17.20 -44.11 -13.41
N LEU A 21 -16.91 -45.34 -13.83
CA LEU A 21 -16.09 -45.62 -15.04
C LEU A 21 -16.72 -45.14 -16.36
N ASP A 22 -17.92 -44.56 -16.28
CA ASP A 22 -18.77 -44.08 -17.37
C ASP A 22 -19.05 -42.56 -17.27
N ASP A 23 -18.32 -41.82 -16.41
CA ASP A 23 -18.37 -40.35 -16.38
C ASP A 23 -17.78 -39.77 -17.69
N THR A 24 -18.59 -39.76 -18.74
CA THR A 24 -18.33 -38.98 -19.94
C THR A 24 -18.56 -37.50 -19.61
N PRO A 25 -17.52 -36.65 -19.64
CA PRO A 25 -17.69 -35.25 -19.30
C PRO A 25 -18.72 -34.62 -20.24
N ASP A 26 -19.61 -33.81 -19.66
CA ASP A 26 -20.65 -33.11 -20.39
C ASP A 26 -20.01 -32.33 -21.56
N PHE A 27 -20.57 -32.49 -22.77
CA PHE A 27 -19.89 -32.12 -24.02
C PHE A 27 -19.49 -30.64 -24.05
N LEU A 28 -20.29 -29.79 -23.42
CA LEU A 28 -20.07 -28.34 -23.37
C LEU A 28 -18.79 -27.98 -22.59
N PRO A 29 -18.64 -28.32 -21.29
CA PRO A 29 -17.38 -28.12 -20.55
C PRO A 29 -16.14 -28.73 -21.21
N ALA A 30 -16.28 -29.92 -21.82
CA ALA A 30 -15.17 -30.61 -22.46
C ALA A 30 -14.61 -29.83 -23.67
N VAL A 31 -15.49 -29.24 -24.49
CA VAL A 31 -15.08 -28.40 -25.63
C VAL A 31 -14.42 -27.11 -25.16
N PHE A 32 -14.92 -26.47 -24.10
CA PHE A 32 -14.28 -25.29 -23.51
C PHE A 32 -12.89 -25.61 -22.96
N ALA A 33 -12.75 -26.72 -22.22
CA ALA A 33 -11.46 -27.18 -21.71
C ALA A 33 -10.49 -27.49 -22.87
N ALA A 34 -10.94 -28.23 -23.89
CA ALA A 34 -10.11 -28.55 -25.06
C ALA A 34 -9.63 -27.27 -25.79
N LEU A 35 -10.52 -26.30 -25.99
CA LEU A 35 -10.18 -25.02 -26.60
C LEU A 35 -9.16 -24.24 -25.75
N GLN A 36 -9.34 -24.19 -24.42
CA GLN A 36 -8.38 -23.56 -23.51
C GLN A 36 -6.99 -24.23 -23.58
N HIS A 37 -6.91 -25.55 -23.68
CA HIS A 37 -5.63 -26.25 -23.78
C HIS A 37 -4.93 -25.97 -25.11
N VAL A 38 -5.67 -25.87 -26.21
CA VAL A 38 -5.12 -25.44 -27.50
C VAL A 38 -4.57 -24.00 -27.42
N LEU A 39 -5.33 -23.08 -26.83
CA LEU A 39 -4.86 -21.70 -26.61
C LEU A 39 -3.63 -21.65 -25.69
N ALA A 40 -3.61 -22.44 -24.62
CA ALA A 40 -2.48 -22.53 -23.71
C ALA A 40 -1.23 -23.06 -24.43
N SER A 41 -1.36 -24.14 -25.21
CA SER A 41 -0.24 -24.68 -26.00
C SER A 41 0.33 -23.66 -26.99
N PHE A 42 -0.54 -22.85 -27.59
CA PHE A 42 -0.14 -21.77 -28.49
C PHE A 42 0.63 -20.66 -27.78
N VAL A 43 0.16 -20.22 -26.60
CA VAL A 43 0.86 -19.23 -25.78
C VAL A 43 2.23 -19.74 -25.35
N VAL A 44 2.34 -21.01 -24.95
CA VAL A 44 3.63 -21.62 -24.58
C VAL A 44 4.61 -21.61 -25.76
N ILE A 45 4.16 -21.99 -26.96
CA ILE A 45 5.03 -21.99 -28.15
C ILE A 45 5.49 -20.56 -28.47
N ILE A 46 4.61 -19.56 -28.43
CA ILE A 46 4.98 -18.17 -28.68
C ILE A 46 5.96 -17.65 -27.63
N THR A 47 5.68 -17.87 -26.34
CA THR A 47 6.57 -17.42 -25.26
C THR A 47 7.93 -18.09 -25.30
N LEU A 48 8.02 -19.34 -25.75
CA LEU A 48 9.30 -20.02 -25.96
C LEU A 48 10.11 -19.38 -27.09
N ILE A 49 9.48 -19.09 -28.23
CA ILE A 49 10.14 -18.42 -29.38
C ILE A 49 10.58 -17.01 -28.99
N LEU A 50 9.70 -16.23 -28.35
CA LEU A 50 10.05 -14.91 -27.84
C LEU A 50 11.19 -15.01 -26.82
N GLY A 51 11.12 -15.94 -25.88
CA GLY A 51 12.17 -16.19 -24.89
C GLY A 51 13.53 -16.46 -25.52
N ALA A 52 13.58 -17.25 -26.60
CA ALA A 52 14.81 -17.51 -27.35
C ALA A 52 15.40 -16.23 -27.98
N VAL A 53 14.55 -15.34 -28.50
CA VAL A 53 14.98 -14.03 -29.01
C VAL A 53 15.47 -13.12 -27.88
N LEU A 54 14.77 -13.11 -26.74
CA LEU A 54 15.17 -12.32 -25.56
C LEU A 54 16.53 -12.76 -24.99
N GLN A 55 16.89 -14.06 -25.09
CA GLN A 55 18.19 -14.56 -24.66
C GLN A 55 19.37 -14.07 -25.52
N LEU A 56 19.11 -13.67 -26.77
CA LEU A 56 20.11 -13.06 -27.64
C LEU A 56 20.39 -11.59 -27.27
N MET A 57 19.58 -10.96 -26.42
CA MET A 57 19.79 -9.57 -26.03
C MET A 57 21.02 -9.40 -25.13
N PRO A 58 21.85 -8.38 -25.38
CA PRO A 58 22.99 -8.07 -24.52
C PRO A 58 22.56 -7.77 -23.08
N LYS A 59 23.35 -8.25 -22.12
CA LYS A 59 23.16 -7.99 -20.67
C LYS A 59 22.90 -6.51 -20.33
N PRO A 60 23.58 -5.52 -20.95
CA PRO A 60 23.30 -4.10 -20.67
C PRO A 60 21.88 -3.65 -21.00
N VAL A 61 21.24 -4.22 -22.04
CA VAL A 61 19.88 -3.86 -22.46
C VAL A 61 18.85 -4.43 -21.48
N LEU A 62 19.04 -5.69 -21.06
CA LEU A 62 18.20 -6.32 -20.04
C LEU A 62 18.27 -5.55 -18.72
N GLY A 63 19.47 -5.13 -18.32
CA GLY A 63 19.65 -4.26 -17.16
C GLY A 63 18.88 -2.94 -17.28
N GLY A 64 19.00 -2.24 -18.42
CA GLY A 64 18.25 -1.01 -18.67
C GLY A 64 16.73 -1.19 -18.62
N ALA A 65 16.21 -2.27 -19.22
CA ALA A 65 14.79 -2.59 -19.17
C ALA A 65 14.30 -2.84 -17.73
N THR A 66 15.06 -3.61 -16.94
CA THR A 66 14.72 -3.85 -15.53
C THR A 66 14.78 -2.58 -14.70
N LEU A 67 15.74 -1.69 -14.94
CA LEU A 67 15.86 -0.42 -14.24
C LEU A 67 14.64 0.48 -14.51
N ILE A 68 14.18 0.55 -15.76
CA ILE A 68 12.97 1.31 -16.11
C ILE A 68 11.74 0.73 -15.42
N MET A 69 11.60 -0.60 -15.40
CA MET A 69 10.48 -1.29 -14.73
C MET A 69 10.48 -1.04 -13.22
N PHE A 70 11.61 -1.26 -12.54
CA PHE A 70 11.70 -1.01 -11.10
C PHE A 70 11.56 0.48 -10.76
N GLY A 71 12.08 1.37 -11.60
CA GLY A 71 11.94 2.81 -11.44
C GLY A 71 10.49 3.28 -11.56
N THR A 72 9.75 2.80 -12.59
CA THR A 72 8.33 3.14 -12.74
C THR A 72 7.47 2.57 -11.62
N VAL A 73 7.74 1.35 -11.15
CA VAL A 73 7.07 0.78 -9.98
C VAL A 73 7.32 1.62 -8.72
N ALA A 74 8.57 2.06 -8.50
CA ALA A 74 8.90 2.93 -7.37
C ALA A 74 8.17 4.28 -7.44
N VAL A 75 8.14 4.91 -8.62
CA VAL A 75 7.41 6.18 -8.83
C VAL A 75 5.91 6.02 -8.64
N ALA A 76 5.31 4.92 -9.13
CA ALA A 76 3.91 4.62 -8.91
C ALA A 76 3.59 4.45 -7.41
N GLY A 77 4.47 3.79 -6.66
CA GLY A 77 4.37 3.68 -5.21
C GLY A 77 4.40 5.06 -4.52
N ILE A 78 5.36 5.92 -4.88
CA ILE A 78 5.44 7.29 -4.35
C ILE A 78 4.18 8.09 -4.68
N LYS A 79 3.67 7.98 -5.91
CA LYS A 79 2.43 8.66 -6.33
C LYS A 79 1.25 8.26 -5.45
N ILE A 80 1.07 6.97 -5.18
CA ILE A 80 0.01 6.47 -4.29
C ILE A 80 0.17 7.05 -2.88
N LEU A 81 1.40 7.11 -2.36
CA LEU A 81 1.67 7.71 -1.04
C LEU A 81 1.35 9.21 -1.00
N THR A 82 1.68 9.94 -2.07
CA THR A 82 1.37 11.38 -2.15
C THR A 82 -0.12 11.66 -2.31
N GLU A 83 -0.85 10.80 -3.04
CA GLU A 83 -2.31 10.91 -3.19
C GLU A 83 -3.04 10.61 -1.89
N ALA A 84 -2.48 9.76 -1.02
CA ALA A 84 -3.02 9.48 0.32
C ALA A 84 -2.78 10.61 1.34
N GLY A 85 -2.04 11.67 0.98
CA GLY A 85 -1.67 12.78 1.86
C GLY A 85 -0.49 12.45 2.79
N LEU A 86 0.56 13.27 2.76
CA LEU A 86 1.75 13.12 3.61
C LEU A 86 1.69 14.01 4.86
N HIS A 87 0.63 13.85 5.66
CA HIS A 87 0.51 14.49 6.97
C HIS A 87 1.49 13.87 7.98
N ARG A 88 1.57 14.45 9.19
CA ARG A 88 2.51 14.00 10.24
C ARG A 88 2.38 12.50 10.51
N ARG A 89 1.15 12.01 10.69
CA ARG A 89 0.85 10.58 10.88
C ARG A 89 1.33 9.72 9.72
N ASN A 90 0.92 10.01 8.49
CA ASN A 90 1.25 9.21 7.31
C ASN A 90 2.76 9.24 7.02
N MET A 91 3.43 10.38 7.23
CA MET A 91 4.89 10.46 7.12
C MET A 91 5.60 9.55 8.11
N LEU A 92 5.14 9.46 9.37
CA LEU A 92 5.71 8.53 10.36
C LEU A 92 5.51 7.07 9.95
N ILE A 93 4.31 6.72 9.50
CA ILE A 93 4.01 5.36 9.03
C ILE A 93 4.93 4.99 7.85
N VAL A 94 5.04 5.85 6.85
CA VAL A 94 5.87 5.62 5.65
C VAL A 94 7.35 5.52 6.00
N SER A 95 7.88 6.47 6.78
CA SER A 95 9.31 6.50 7.08
C SER A 95 9.77 5.32 7.95
N ILE A 96 8.99 4.90 8.95
CA ILE A 96 9.32 3.74 9.78
C ILE A 96 9.19 2.44 8.98
N SER A 97 8.10 2.27 8.23
CA SER A 97 7.87 1.04 7.47
C SER A 97 8.89 0.84 6.35
N LEU A 98 9.19 1.91 5.61
CA LEU A 98 10.23 1.89 4.58
C LEU A 98 11.63 1.67 5.18
N GLY A 99 11.91 2.32 6.31
CA GLY A 99 13.17 2.15 7.04
C GLY A 99 13.39 0.72 7.54
N LEU A 100 12.35 0.07 8.09
CA LEU A 100 12.42 -1.33 8.52
C LEU A 100 12.57 -2.30 7.34
N GLY A 101 11.81 -2.10 6.26
CA GLY A 101 11.91 -2.92 5.06
C GLY A 101 13.31 -2.87 4.44
N LEU A 102 13.85 -1.66 4.23
CA LEU A 102 15.21 -1.46 3.73
C LEU A 102 16.28 -1.93 4.74
N GLY A 103 16.02 -1.77 6.04
CA GLY A 103 16.93 -2.21 7.10
C GLY A 103 17.16 -3.72 7.09
N VAL A 104 16.10 -4.50 6.91
CA VAL A 104 16.21 -5.96 6.79
C VAL A 104 16.84 -6.38 5.46
N ALA A 105 16.59 -5.63 4.38
CA ALA A 105 17.29 -5.86 3.11
C ALA A 105 18.81 -5.64 3.24
N ALA A 106 19.22 -4.65 4.04
CA ALA A 106 20.62 -4.28 4.23
C ALA A 106 21.38 -5.22 5.19
N VAL A 107 20.71 -5.73 6.23
CA VAL A 107 21.30 -6.62 7.25
C VAL A 107 20.41 -7.85 7.46
N PRO A 108 20.40 -8.82 6.52
CA PRO A 108 19.58 -10.02 6.63
C PRO A 108 19.99 -10.94 7.80
N GLU A 109 21.22 -10.80 8.31
CA GLU A 109 21.73 -11.54 9.47
C GLU A 109 21.01 -11.18 10.76
N ALA A 110 20.36 -10.02 10.84
CA ALA A 110 19.60 -9.59 12.00
C ALA A 110 18.44 -10.57 12.33
N LEU A 111 17.96 -11.32 11.33
CA LEU A 111 16.90 -12.32 11.48
C LEU A 111 17.44 -13.75 11.64
N ALA A 112 18.76 -13.95 11.69
CA ALA A 112 19.38 -15.29 11.71
C ALA A 112 19.06 -16.11 12.97
N GLN A 113 18.72 -15.43 14.08
CA GLN A 113 18.36 -16.07 15.35
C GLN A 113 16.87 -16.40 15.47
N MET A 114 16.04 -16.03 14.49
CA MET A 114 14.61 -16.33 14.48
C MET A 114 14.31 -17.72 13.92
N PRO A 115 13.19 -18.34 14.34
CA PRO A 115 12.73 -19.61 13.77
C PRO A 115 12.47 -19.50 12.26
N GLU A 116 12.71 -20.59 11.53
CA GLU A 116 12.73 -20.64 10.06
C GLU A 116 11.46 -20.07 9.41
N MET A 117 10.30 -20.34 9.98
CA MET A 117 9.01 -19.80 9.52
C MET A 117 8.97 -18.27 9.54
N LEU A 118 9.46 -17.66 10.63
CA LEU A 118 9.50 -16.21 10.76
C LEU A 118 10.55 -15.60 9.84
N ARG A 119 11.71 -16.25 9.71
CA ARG A 119 12.79 -15.80 8.80
C ARG A 119 12.33 -15.80 7.34
N ASN A 120 11.53 -16.77 6.90
CA ASN A 120 11.04 -16.81 5.53
C ASN A 120 10.03 -15.70 5.23
N ILE A 121 9.20 -15.32 6.20
CA ILE A 121 8.21 -14.25 6.03
C ILE A 121 8.86 -12.87 6.22
N LEU A 122 9.56 -12.68 7.34
CA LEU A 122 10.20 -11.42 7.72
C LEU A 122 11.49 -11.16 6.93
N GLY A 123 12.10 -12.18 6.33
CA GLY A 123 13.26 -12.00 5.45
C GLY A 123 12.93 -11.26 4.14
N SER A 124 11.64 -11.08 3.82
CA SER A 124 11.21 -10.26 2.69
C SER A 124 11.07 -8.79 3.12
N PRO A 125 11.85 -7.86 2.51
CA PRO A 125 11.76 -6.42 2.78
C PRO A 125 10.34 -5.87 2.60
N ILE A 126 9.63 -6.37 1.58
CA ILE A 126 8.27 -5.97 1.25
C ILE A 126 7.31 -6.41 2.36
N ALA A 127 7.47 -7.63 2.87
CA ALA A 127 6.61 -8.17 3.93
C ALA A 127 6.79 -7.42 5.25
N ILE A 128 8.02 -7.14 5.68
CA ILE A 128 8.28 -6.32 6.88
C ILE A 128 7.75 -4.91 6.71
N GLY A 129 7.99 -4.28 5.57
CA GLY A 129 7.49 -2.93 5.28
C GLY A 129 5.96 -2.88 5.35
N ALA A 130 5.27 -3.82 4.70
CA ALA A 130 3.82 -3.88 4.73
C ALA A 130 3.27 -4.19 6.13
N PHE A 131 3.84 -5.17 6.83
CA PHE A 131 3.42 -5.55 8.18
C PHE A 131 3.58 -4.39 9.16
N SER A 132 4.73 -3.72 9.14
CA SER A 132 4.99 -2.56 9.99
C SER A 132 4.08 -1.38 9.64
N ALA A 133 3.82 -1.11 8.35
CA ALA A 133 2.88 -0.08 7.93
C ALA A 133 1.46 -0.35 8.43
N ILE A 134 0.96 -1.59 8.32
CA ILE A 134 -0.35 -1.99 8.82
C ILE A 134 -0.41 -1.86 10.34
N ALA A 135 0.60 -2.35 11.05
CA ALA A 135 0.67 -2.26 12.50
C ALA A 135 0.64 -0.78 12.95
N LEU A 136 1.48 0.07 12.37
CA LEU A 136 1.53 1.51 12.68
C LEU A 136 0.22 2.21 12.32
N ASN A 137 -0.42 1.86 11.21
CA ASN A 137 -1.72 2.43 10.83
C ASN A 137 -2.81 2.13 11.86
N ILE A 138 -2.74 1.00 12.55
CA ILE A 138 -3.69 0.64 13.63
C ILE A 138 -3.32 1.34 14.95
N PHE A 139 -2.03 1.40 15.29
CA PHE A 139 -1.60 1.97 16.57
C PHE A 139 -1.58 3.50 16.60
N LEU A 140 -1.37 4.18 15.47
CA LEU A 140 -1.33 5.63 15.42
C LEU A 140 -2.75 6.19 15.23
N PRO A 141 -3.23 7.03 16.18
CA PRO A 141 -4.56 7.62 16.10
C PRO A 141 -4.68 8.53 14.88
N GLU A 142 -5.86 8.56 14.26
CA GLU A 142 -6.16 9.49 13.17
C GLU A 142 -6.18 10.92 13.73
N GLU A 143 -5.25 11.74 13.26
CA GLU A 143 -5.36 13.19 13.44
C GLU A 143 -6.53 13.66 12.57
N PRO A 144 -7.53 14.36 13.14
CA PRO A 144 -8.55 15.01 12.34
C PRO A 144 -7.81 15.85 11.31
N LEU A 145 -8.12 15.64 10.02
CA LEU A 145 -7.69 16.55 8.99
C LEU A 145 -8.24 17.90 9.41
N ALA A 146 -7.39 18.77 9.93
CA ALA A 146 -7.66 20.18 9.82
C ALA A 146 -7.80 20.38 8.32
N GLU A 147 -9.03 20.51 7.84
CA GLU A 147 -9.26 21.19 6.59
C GLU A 147 -8.47 22.49 6.78
N ASP A 148 -7.34 22.61 6.08
CA ASP A 148 -6.79 23.92 5.77
C ASP A 148 -7.83 24.55 4.83
N ASP A 149 -9.00 24.86 5.39
CA ASP A 149 -9.94 25.81 4.86
C ASP A 149 -9.22 27.14 5.02
N TYR A 150 -8.25 27.34 4.14
CA TYR A 150 -7.69 28.64 3.87
C TYR A 150 -8.87 29.42 3.30
N GLU A 151 -9.72 29.95 4.18
CA GLU A 151 -10.63 31.02 3.87
C GLU A 151 -9.76 32.28 3.76
N PRO A 152 -9.35 32.70 2.55
CA PRO A 152 -8.58 33.93 2.38
C PRO A 152 -9.32 35.13 2.99
N GLU A 153 -10.64 35.06 3.08
CA GLU A 153 -11.49 36.13 3.62
C GLU A 153 -11.33 36.28 5.14
N ALA A 154 -11.27 35.21 5.94
CA ALA A 154 -11.13 35.30 7.40
C ALA A 154 -9.77 35.91 7.82
N HIS A 155 -8.69 35.55 7.12
CA HIS A 155 -7.37 36.15 7.34
C HIS A 155 -7.29 37.58 6.80
N LEU A 156 -7.94 37.90 5.67
CA LEU A 156 -8.03 39.27 5.19
C LEU A 156 -8.82 40.16 6.15
N HIS A 157 -9.94 39.70 6.70
CA HIS A 157 -10.68 40.44 7.70
C HIS A 157 -9.84 40.69 8.95
N THR A 158 -9.10 39.69 9.44
CA THR A 158 -8.20 39.85 10.59
C THR A 158 -7.06 40.83 10.31
N VAL A 159 -6.43 40.77 9.13
CA VAL A 159 -5.34 41.67 8.75
C VAL A 159 -5.84 43.10 8.48
N LEU A 160 -7.00 43.25 7.84
CA LEU A 160 -7.62 44.55 7.57
C LEU A 160 -8.13 45.20 8.86
N GLN A 161 -8.68 44.41 9.78
CA GLN A 161 -9.16 44.90 11.07
C GLN A 161 -8.00 45.30 11.98
N ASN A 162 -6.95 44.48 12.08
CA ASN A 162 -5.72 44.87 12.81
C ASN A 162 -5.09 46.14 12.22
N ARG A 163 -5.08 46.27 10.88
CA ARG A 163 -4.57 47.48 10.19
C ARG A 163 -5.47 48.71 10.41
N GLN A 164 -6.79 48.53 10.49
CA GLN A 164 -7.73 49.62 10.78
C GLN A 164 -7.59 50.10 12.23
N ASP A 165 -7.41 49.18 13.18
CA ASP A 165 -7.20 49.48 14.59
C ASP A 165 -5.89 50.26 14.80
N GLU A 166 -4.79 49.84 14.15
CA GLU A 166 -3.51 50.58 14.17
C GLU A 166 -3.65 52.00 13.59
N THR A 167 -4.38 52.16 12.48
CA THR A 167 -4.54 53.47 11.82
C THR A 167 -5.45 54.41 12.63
N ASN A 168 -6.45 53.85 13.32
CA ASN A 168 -7.40 54.61 14.11
C ASN A 168 -6.76 55.09 15.44
N ASP A 169 -5.94 54.26 16.09
CA ASP A 169 -5.24 54.63 17.32
C ASP A 169 -4.20 55.74 17.10
N ASP A 170 -3.46 55.70 15.99
CA ASP A 170 -2.48 56.74 15.62
C ASP A 170 -3.16 58.08 15.28
N SER A 171 -4.31 58.02 14.60
CA SER A 171 -5.08 59.22 14.27
C SER A 171 -5.73 59.84 15.51
N LEU A 172 -6.31 59.02 16.40
CA LEU A 172 -6.96 59.49 17.62
C LEU A 172 -5.96 59.98 18.67
N SER A 173 -4.79 59.34 18.79
CA SER A 173 -3.73 59.77 19.70
C SER A 173 -3.06 61.07 19.26
N THR A 174 -2.88 61.29 17.94
CA THR A 174 -2.35 62.55 17.41
C THR A 174 -3.35 63.70 17.52
N LEU A 175 -4.64 63.45 17.23
CA LEU A 175 -5.72 64.43 17.44
C LEU A 175 -5.92 64.77 18.92
N SER A 176 -5.86 63.78 19.82
CA SER A 176 -5.96 64.05 21.27
C SER A 176 -4.76 64.82 21.81
N ARG A 177 -3.59 64.70 21.17
CA ARG A 177 -2.36 65.43 21.52
C ARG A 177 -2.41 66.89 21.06
N ASP A 178 -3.07 67.17 19.93
CA ASP A 178 -3.29 68.53 19.42
C ASP A 178 -4.47 69.26 20.08
N LEU A 179 -5.44 68.52 20.64
CA LEU A 179 -6.55 69.09 21.41
C LEU A 179 -6.25 69.30 22.90
N ASP A 180 -5.06 68.94 23.40
CA ASP A 180 -4.67 69.25 24.78
C ASP A 180 -4.16 70.71 24.84
N PRO A 181 -4.96 71.66 25.37
CA PRO A 181 -4.51 73.03 25.47
C PRO A 181 -3.36 73.08 26.48
N ALA A 182 -2.19 73.54 26.00
CA ALA A 182 -0.98 73.73 26.79
C ALA A 182 -1.30 74.23 28.22
N PRO A 183 -0.67 73.65 29.26
CA PRO A 183 -0.95 74.03 30.64
C PRO A 183 -0.74 75.53 30.80
N ARG A 184 -1.81 76.24 31.16
CA ARG A 184 -1.75 77.66 31.49
C ARG A 184 -0.84 77.82 32.71
N SER A 185 0.42 78.17 32.47
CA SER A 185 1.37 78.60 33.48
C SER A 185 0.86 79.89 34.12
N ILE A 186 0.51 79.81 35.41
CA ILE A 186 0.31 80.96 36.30
C ILE A 186 1.68 81.46 36.74
#